data_AF-A0A4Q4TW00-F1
#
_entry.id   AF-A0A4Q4TW00-F1
#
_cell.length_a   1.000
_cell.length_b   1.000
_cell.length_c   1.000
_cell.angle_alpha   90.00
_cell.angle_beta   90.00
_cell.angle_gamma   90.00
#
_symmetry.space_group_name_H-M   'P 1'
#
loop_
_entity.id
_entity.type
_entity.pdbx_description
1 polymer ?
#
loop_
_entity_poly.entity_id
_entity_poly.type
_entity_poly.pdbx_seq_one_letter_code
_entity_poly.pdbx_strand_id
1 'polypeptide(L)'
;MPAESRHRQGLLVESRRAPHGCNATFFSFLDHGTAKYVKEKAAGAHLVSSLSLAFEFVPKGLSLKTYFAPRKLGQVALWPLAQWEAAIRGLEPNNLGLDTLDQFPASTSEGKLLSPFMLAVDNVAPAASRMKLYFQTPHTSFRSVREIMTMGGLITGLDRQLADLRELILAVTGLPADFPEDAEMPAADEKTYSPAAKDNFVDRPDLLSGYMYYFDIAPGARIPEIKFYTSTRRYGRDDQTLADGIVSWMEAKGRGAYGQAYWRCSRAWPSTGS
;
A
#
# COMPACT_ATOMS: atom_id res chain seq x y z
N MET A 1 -39.45 44.95 -27.97
CA MET A 1 -38.70 44.90 -26.69
C MET A 1 -39.30 43.78 -25.86
N PRO A 2 -38.52 42.73 -25.57
CA PRO A 2 -38.21 42.42 -24.18
C PRO A 2 -36.75 41.98 -23.98
N ALA A 3 -36.40 41.84 -22.71
CA ALA A 3 -35.07 41.76 -22.14
C ALA A 3 -34.53 40.32 -21.96
N GLU A 4 -33.23 40.28 -21.61
CA GLU A 4 -32.50 39.24 -20.86
C GLU A 4 -32.13 37.91 -21.55
N SER A 5 -30.84 37.78 -21.89
CA SER A 5 -30.06 36.62 -21.44
C SER A 5 -28.61 37.02 -21.19
N ARG A 6 -28.20 37.02 -19.92
CA ARG A 6 -26.81 37.20 -19.48
C ARG A 6 -26.22 35.83 -19.10
N HIS A 7 -24.98 35.64 -19.51
CA HIS A 7 -23.93 34.80 -18.91
C HIS A 7 -24.14 33.27 -18.83
N ARG A 8 -23.59 32.58 -19.82
CA ARG A 8 -22.76 31.38 -19.60
C ARG A 8 -21.42 31.57 -20.32
N GLN A 9 -20.46 32.20 -19.66
CA GLN A 9 -19.05 32.04 -20.00
C GLN A 9 -18.50 30.92 -19.12
N GLY A 10 -18.10 29.83 -19.77
CA GLY A 10 -17.45 28.69 -19.14
C GLY A 10 -16.16 29.14 -18.48
N LEU A 11 -16.00 28.75 -17.22
CA LEU A 11 -14.81 28.91 -16.43
C LEU A 11 -13.72 27.98 -17.02
N LEU A 12 -12.96 28.47 -18.00
CA LEU A 12 -11.71 27.86 -18.40
C LEU A 12 -10.71 28.18 -17.27
N VAL A 13 -10.61 27.29 -16.29
CA VAL A 13 -9.54 27.38 -15.30
C VAL A 13 -8.26 26.99 -16.02
N GLU A 14 -7.43 27.99 -16.30
CA GLU A 14 -6.05 27.80 -16.72
C GLU A 14 -5.36 26.85 -15.74
N SER A 15 -4.97 25.69 -16.27
CA SER A 15 -4.04 24.75 -15.66
C SER A 15 -2.74 25.48 -15.35
N ARG A 16 -2.59 25.95 -14.10
CA ARG A 16 -1.27 26.30 -13.57
C ARG A 16 -0.48 25.00 -13.53
N ARG A 17 0.66 24.98 -14.26
CA ARG A 17 1.57 23.84 -14.39
C ARG A 17 1.74 23.14 -13.03
N ALA A 18 1.30 21.88 -12.97
CA ALA A 18 1.72 20.97 -11.92
C ALA A 18 3.26 20.95 -11.87
N PRO A 19 3.88 20.86 -10.68
CA PRO A 19 5.32 20.82 -10.56
C PRO A 19 5.90 19.71 -11.46
N HIS A 20 6.99 20.02 -12.16
CA HIS A 20 7.53 19.24 -13.28
C HIS A 20 7.75 17.74 -13.01
N GLY A 21 7.89 17.32 -11.73
CA GLY A 21 8.01 15.92 -11.34
C GLY A 21 6.72 15.10 -11.49
N CYS A 22 5.54 15.64 -11.16
CA CYS A 22 4.28 14.88 -11.20
C CYS A 22 3.87 14.47 -12.62
N ASN A 23 4.22 15.29 -13.62
CA ASN A 23 3.86 15.01 -15.01
C ASN A 23 4.64 13.80 -15.55
N ALA A 24 5.96 13.74 -15.38
CA ALA A 24 6.78 12.65 -15.92
C ALA A 24 6.39 11.27 -15.34
N THR A 25 6.12 11.18 -14.04
CA THR A 25 5.66 9.93 -13.38
C THR A 25 4.31 9.49 -13.90
N PHE A 26 3.38 10.44 -14.06
CA PHE A 26 2.05 10.20 -14.57
C PHE A 26 2.08 9.65 -16.00
N PHE A 27 2.94 10.20 -16.87
CA PHE A 27 3.15 9.73 -18.24
C PHE A 27 3.75 8.32 -18.31
N SER A 28 4.61 7.94 -17.37
CA SER A 28 5.16 6.59 -17.34
C SER A 28 4.06 5.58 -16.99
N PHE A 29 3.27 5.84 -15.93
CA PHE A 29 2.35 4.85 -15.36
C PHE A 29 1.00 4.70 -16.08
N LEU A 30 0.61 5.67 -16.91
CA LEU A 30 -0.73 5.72 -17.51
C LEU A 30 -0.66 6.08 -18.99
N ASP A 31 -1.53 5.47 -19.80
CA ASP A 31 -1.71 5.88 -21.18
C ASP A 31 -2.69 7.04 -21.29
N HIS A 32 -2.53 7.86 -22.32
CA HIS A 32 -3.54 8.85 -22.68
C HIS A 32 -4.68 8.23 -23.48
N GLY A 33 -5.89 8.71 -23.20
CA GLY A 33 -7.07 8.47 -24.02
C GLY A 33 -8.14 7.70 -23.28
N THR A 34 -8.94 8.41 -22.48
CA THR A 34 -10.11 7.88 -21.77
C THR A 34 -11.03 7.07 -22.68
N ALA A 35 -11.18 7.47 -23.94
CA ALA A 35 -11.98 6.73 -24.93
C ALA A 35 -11.49 5.29 -25.18
N LYS A 36 -10.18 5.03 -25.07
CA LYS A 36 -9.62 3.67 -25.23
C LYS A 36 -9.93 2.80 -24.02
N TYR A 37 -9.81 3.34 -22.80
CA TYR A 37 -10.20 2.65 -21.57
C TYR A 37 -11.71 2.36 -21.53
N VAL A 38 -12.55 3.28 -22.02
CA VAL A 38 -14.00 3.05 -22.15
C VAL A 38 -14.28 1.86 -23.08
N LYS A 39 -13.54 1.74 -24.20
CA LYS A 39 -13.66 0.59 -25.11
C LYS A 39 -13.22 -0.72 -24.45
N GLU A 40 -12.10 -0.73 -23.71
CA GLU A 40 -11.68 -1.93 -22.97
C GLU A 40 -12.72 -2.36 -21.94
N LYS A 41 -13.28 -1.41 -21.18
CA LYS A 41 -14.38 -1.70 -20.24
C LYS A 41 -15.60 -2.29 -20.95
N ALA A 42 -15.99 -1.71 -22.09
CA ALA A 42 -17.10 -2.24 -22.89
C ALA A 42 -16.81 -3.65 -23.45
N ALA A 43 -15.54 -3.99 -23.64
CA ALA A 43 -15.08 -5.34 -24.02
C ALA A 43 -14.93 -6.29 -22.82
N GLY A 44 -15.32 -5.89 -21.61
CA GLY A 44 -15.30 -6.72 -20.41
C GLY A 44 -14.04 -6.59 -19.56
N ALA A 45 -13.12 -5.67 -19.87
CA ALA A 45 -11.97 -5.44 -19.01
C ALA A 45 -12.42 -4.86 -17.65
N HIS A 46 -11.94 -5.46 -16.57
CA HIS A 46 -12.16 -4.95 -15.24
C HIS A 46 -11.19 -3.78 -14.98
N LEU A 47 -11.77 -2.62 -14.62
CA LEU A 47 -11.02 -1.38 -14.41
C LEU A 47 -10.95 -1.08 -12.92
N VAL A 48 -9.74 -1.10 -12.37
CA VAL A 48 -9.44 -0.67 -11.00
C VAL A 48 -8.92 0.78 -10.98
N SER A 49 -8.99 1.41 -9.80
CA SER A 49 -8.44 2.75 -9.59
C SER A 49 -6.94 2.77 -9.88
N SER A 50 -6.52 3.63 -10.80
CA SER A 50 -5.11 3.81 -11.17
C SER A 50 -4.45 5.00 -10.46
N LEU A 51 -5.25 5.89 -9.89
CA LEU A 51 -4.81 7.02 -9.09
C LEU A 51 -5.73 7.19 -7.88
N SER A 52 -5.13 7.34 -6.70
CA SER A 52 -5.84 7.64 -5.46
C SER A 52 -5.18 8.79 -4.72
N LEU A 53 -5.97 9.59 -4.01
CA LEU A 53 -5.50 10.67 -3.15
C LEU A 53 -5.77 10.29 -1.69
N ALA A 54 -4.79 10.45 -0.82
CA ALA A 54 -4.99 10.33 0.63
C ALA A 54 -4.67 11.65 1.31
N PHE A 55 -5.63 12.11 2.11
CA PHE A 55 -5.51 13.30 2.93
C PHE A 55 -5.21 12.88 4.37
N GLU A 56 -4.09 13.36 4.91
CA GLU A 56 -3.70 13.11 6.29
C GLU A 56 -3.95 14.37 7.12
N PHE A 57 -4.85 14.25 8.09
CA PHE A 57 -5.12 15.30 9.07
C PHE A 57 -4.02 15.28 10.14
N VAL A 58 -3.13 16.27 10.08
CA VAL A 58 -2.01 16.41 11.02
C VAL A 58 -2.27 17.60 11.96
N PRO A 59 -1.61 17.71 13.12
CA PRO A 59 -1.89 18.79 14.09
C PRO A 59 -1.83 20.21 13.52
N LYS A 60 -1.07 20.41 12.44
CA LYS A 60 -0.88 21.72 11.77
C LYS A 60 -1.39 21.72 10.32
N GLY A 61 -2.51 21.05 10.04
CA GLY A 61 -3.21 21.16 8.75
C GLY A 61 -3.40 19.83 8.04
N LEU A 62 -3.22 19.85 6.72
CA LEU A 62 -3.48 18.73 5.83
C LEU A 62 -2.21 18.37 5.06
N SER A 63 -1.85 17.10 5.07
CA SER A 63 -0.86 16.53 4.15
C SER A 63 -1.58 15.74 3.07
N LEU A 64 -1.06 15.74 1.86
CA LEU A 64 -1.62 15.02 0.72
C LEU A 64 -0.60 14.01 0.21
N LYS A 65 -1.08 12.82 -0.11
CA LYS A 65 -0.33 11.78 -0.81
C LYS A 65 -1.07 11.36 -2.07
N THR A 66 -0.32 11.11 -3.14
CA THR A 66 -0.84 10.58 -4.39
C THR A 66 -0.33 9.17 -4.56
N TYR A 67 -1.23 8.24 -4.82
CA TYR A 67 -0.94 6.84 -5.10
C TYR A 67 -1.15 6.59 -6.59
N PHE A 68 -0.23 5.85 -7.19
CA PHE A 68 -0.23 5.42 -8.58
C PHE A 68 -0.21 3.90 -8.61
N ALA A 69 -1.24 3.32 -9.20
CA ALA A 69 -1.28 1.91 -9.58
C ALA A 69 -1.23 1.86 -11.11
N PRO A 70 -0.08 1.50 -11.72
CA PRO A 70 0.10 1.54 -13.16
C PRO A 70 -0.96 0.71 -13.86
N ARG A 71 -1.50 1.30 -14.93
CA ARG A 71 -2.45 0.64 -15.81
C ARG A 71 -2.31 1.20 -17.22
N LYS A 72 -1.52 0.51 -18.04
CA LYS A 72 -1.47 0.72 -19.49
C LYS A 72 -2.54 -0.08 -20.21
N LEU A 73 -3.00 0.39 -21.36
CA LEU A 73 -3.94 -0.32 -22.23
C LEU A 73 -3.40 -1.71 -22.56
N GLY A 74 -4.28 -2.71 -22.50
CA GLY A 74 -3.94 -4.12 -22.68
C GLY A 74 -3.07 -4.74 -21.58
N GLN A 75 -2.73 -4.02 -20.51
CA GLN A 75 -1.97 -4.58 -19.39
C GLN A 75 -2.83 -5.59 -18.61
N VAL A 76 -2.36 -6.83 -18.57
CA VAL A 76 -3.02 -7.93 -17.84
C VAL A 76 -2.33 -8.22 -16.50
N ALA A 77 -1.00 -8.10 -16.43
CA ALA A 77 -0.20 -8.43 -15.25
C ALA A 77 0.33 -7.18 -14.52
N LEU A 78 0.89 -7.38 -13.33
CA LEU A 78 1.71 -6.37 -12.66
C LEU A 78 2.93 -6.00 -13.52
N TRP A 79 3.41 -4.77 -13.34
CA TRP A 79 4.64 -4.34 -13.99
C TRP A 79 5.85 -5.04 -13.37
N PRO A 80 6.80 -5.53 -14.19
CA PRO A 80 8.10 -5.97 -13.71
C PRO A 80 8.83 -4.83 -12.98
N LEU A 81 9.64 -5.17 -11.97
CA LEU A 81 10.41 -4.20 -11.18
C LEU A 81 11.23 -3.24 -12.07
N ALA A 82 11.87 -3.75 -13.13
CA ALA A 82 12.64 -2.93 -14.07
C ALA A 82 11.83 -1.77 -14.71
N GLN A 83 10.52 -1.93 -14.93
CA GLN A 83 9.67 -0.85 -15.45
C GLN A 83 9.40 0.23 -14.41
N TRP A 84 9.26 -0.15 -13.14
CA TRP A 84 9.16 0.79 -12.02
C TRP A 84 10.47 1.56 -11.84
N GLU A 85 11.61 0.87 -11.87
CA GLU A 85 12.93 1.48 -11.77
C GLU A 85 13.18 2.49 -12.88
N ALA A 86 12.89 2.12 -14.13
CA ALA A 86 13.04 3.04 -15.26
C ALA A 86 12.18 4.30 -15.09
N ALA A 87 10.95 4.15 -14.59
CA ALA A 87 10.06 5.29 -14.32
C ALA A 87 10.60 6.18 -13.18
N ILE A 88 11.07 5.60 -12.08
CA ILE A 88 11.62 6.33 -10.93
C ILE A 88 12.93 7.03 -11.32
N ARG A 89 13.84 6.35 -12.01
CA ARG A 89 15.12 6.94 -12.47
C ARG A 89 14.93 8.03 -13.50
N GLY A 90 13.81 8.02 -14.24
CA GLY A 90 13.42 9.15 -15.09
C GLY A 90 13.15 10.44 -14.32
N LEU A 91 12.83 10.35 -13.02
CA LEU A 91 12.59 11.49 -12.12
C LEU A 91 13.84 11.85 -11.33
N GLU A 92 14.52 10.85 -10.81
CA GLU A 92 15.71 10.99 -9.98
C GLU A 92 16.76 9.95 -10.41
N PRO A 93 17.66 10.31 -11.34
CA PRO A 93 18.63 9.35 -11.88
C PRO A 93 19.56 8.75 -10.81
N ASN A 94 19.91 9.55 -9.80
CA ASN A 94 20.81 9.18 -8.71
C ASN A 94 20.02 8.94 -7.43
N ASN A 95 19.52 7.71 -7.24
CA ASN A 95 18.73 7.34 -6.08
C ASN A 95 19.33 6.12 -5.36
N LEU A 96 20.08 6.38 -4.28
CA LEU A 96 20.79 5.36 -3.52
C LEU A 96 19.85 4.36 -2.81
N GLY A 97 18.67 4.83 -2.38
CA GLY A 97 17.66 3.97 -1.77
C GLY A 97 17.10 2.96 -2.76
N LEU A 98 16.84 3.40 -4.00
CA LEU A 98 16.43 2.53 -5.10
C LEU A 98 17.55 1.57 -5.50
N ASP A 99 18.80 2.02 -5.54
CA ASP A 99 19.95 1.13 -5.83
C ASP A 99 20.06 0.00 -4.80
N THR A 100 19.86 0.31 -3.52
CA THR A 100 19.83 -0.71 -2.45
C THR A 100 18.61 -1.62 -2.59
N LEU A 101 17.45 -1.07 -2.94
CA LEU A 101 16.23 -1.85 -3.14
C LEU A 101 16.34 -2.79 -4.33
N ASP A 102 16.97 -2.41 -5.44
CA ASP A 102 17.18 -3.26 -6.63
C ASP A 102 18.06 -4.50 -6.29
N GLN A 103 19.06 -4.32 -5.44
CA GLN A 103 19.94 -5.42 -5.03
C GLN A 103 19.25 -6.45 -4.13
N PHE A 104 18.24 -6.06 -3.36
CA PHE A 104 17.60 -6.94 -2.38
C PHE A 104 16.81 -8.11 -3.04
N PRO A 105 15.93 -7.87 -4.03
CA PRO A 105 15.30 -8.91 -4.83
C PRO A 105 16.29 -9.82 -5.57
N ALA A 106 17.47 -9.34 -5.93
CA ALA A 106 18.46 -10.18 -6.59
C ALA A 106 19.20 -11.12 -5.62
N SER A 107 19.33 -10.73 -4.35
CA SER A 107 20.28 -11.34 -3.39
C SER A 107 19.67 -12.29 -2.37
N THR A 108 18.34 -12.29 -2.18
CA THR A 108 17.68 -13.08 -1.13
C THR A 108 16.56 -13.96 -1.65
N SER A 109 16.13 -14.95 -0.87
CA SER A 109 15.00 -15.83 -1.22
C SER A 109 13.70 -15.07 -1.21
N GLU A 110 13.43 -14.29 -0.16
CA GLU A 110 12.19 -13.55 -0.02
C GLU A 110 12.13 -12.34 -0.95
N GLY A 111 13.26 -11.67 -1.18
CA GLY A 111 13.33 -10.56 -2.12
C GLY A 111 12.88 -10.95 -3.53
N LYS A 112 13.21 -12.15 -4.01
CA LYS A 112 12.81 -12.64 -5.35
C LYS A 112 11.30 -12.81 -5.52
N LEU A 113 10.58 -12.93 -4.42
CA LEU A 113 9.14 -13.11 -4.41
C LEU A 113 8.37 -11.78 -4.35
N LEU A 114 9.07 -10.66 -4.09
CA LEU A 114 8.46 -9.34 -4.02
C LEU A 114 8.01 -8.85 -5.40
N SER A 115 6.73 -8.55 -5.52
CA SER A 115 6.13 -8.01 -6.73
C SER A 115 5.59 -6.59 -6.49
N PRO A 116 6.15 -5.56 -7.15
CA PRO A 116 5.71 -4.18 -6.98
C PRO A 116 4.35 -3.94 -7.65
N PHE A 117 3.45 -3.23 -6.97
CA PHE A 117 2.09 -3.01 -7.49
C PHE A 117 1.56 -1.58 -7.37
N MET A 118 2.19 -0.72 -6.56
CA MET A 118 1.76 0.67 -6.34
C MET A 118 2.93 1.56 -5.92
N LEU A 119 2.94 2.82 -6.34
CA LEU A 119 3.85 3.85 -5.83
C LEU A 119 3.03 4.96 -5.16
N ALA A 120 3.39 5.38 -3.97
CA ALA A 120 2.88 6.61 -3.38
C ALA A 120 3.96 7.68 -3.27
N VAL A 121 3.58 8.94 -3.44
CA VAL A 121 4.45 10.10 -3.26
C VAL A 121 3.81 11.10 -2.31
N ASP A 122 4.64 11.74 -1.49
CA ASP A 122 4.20 12.86 -0.66
C ASP A 122 4.07 14.13 -1.54
N ASN A 123 2.93 14.81 -1.52
CA ASN A 123 2.68 16.02 -2.32
C ASN A 123 3.27 17.28 -1.66
N VAL A 124 4.60 17.28 -1.54
CA VAL A 124 5.41 18.37 -1.00
C VAL A 124 6.50 18.75 -2.00
N ALA A 125 7.40 19.67 -1.63
CA ALA A 125 8.56 20.00 -2.46
C ALA A 125 9.38 18.74 -2.76
N PRO A 126 9.88 18.53 -4.00
CA PRO A 126 10.57 17.28 -4.38
C PRO A 126 11.71 16.87 -3.45
N ALA A 127 12.52 17.81 -2.98
CA ALA A 127 13.63 17.55 -2.04
C ALA A 127 13.18 17.00 -0.67
N ALA A 128 11.90 17.11 -0.34
CA ALA A 128 11.29 16.56 0.88
C ALA A 128 10.25 15.47 0.56
N SER A 129 9.99 15.18 -0.71
CA SER A 129 9.01 14.19 -1.13
C SER A 129 9.63 12.81 -1.08
N ARG A 130 8.94 11.87 -0.43
CA ARG A 130 9.37 10.48 -0.35
C ARG A 130 8.57 9.62 -1.30
N MET A 131 9.24 8.63 -1.89
CA MET A 131 8.64 7.60 -2.72
C MET A 131 8.40 6.35 -1.89
N LYS A 132 7.17 5.86 -1.86
CA LYS A 132 6.81 4.61 -1.17
C LYS A 132 6.45 3.58 -2.22
N LEU A 133 7.36 2.67 -2.52
CA LEU A 133 7.11 1.60 -3.50
C LEU A 133 6.55 0.38 -2.76
N TYR A 134 5.32 0.01 -3.10
CA TYR A 134 4.58 -1.07 -2.46
C TYR A 134 4.78 -2.38 -3.20
N PHE A 135 5.03 -3.44 -2.42
CA PHE A 135 5.24 -4.80 -2.87
C PHE A 135 4.28 -5.76 -2.17
N GLN A 136 3.89 -6.80 -2.88
CA GLN A 136 3.26 -7.99 -2.30
C GLN A 136 4.27 -9.15 -2.33
N THR A 137 4.15 -10.06 -1.37
CA THR A 137 4.83 -11.36 -1.37
C THR A 137 3.80 -12.45 -1.03
N PRO A 138 3.87 -13.65 -1.61
CA PRO A 138 2.98 -14.76 -1.28
C PRO A 138 3.14 -15.28 0.15
N HIS A 139 4.30 -15.06 0.78
CA HIS A 139 4.61 -15.60 2.11
C HIS A 139 4.09 -14.71 3.25
N THR A 140 3.73 -15.37 4.35
CA THR A 140 3.12 -14.81 5.56
C THR A 140 3.76 -15.33 6.85
N SER A 141 4.71 -16.27 6.76
CA SER A 141 5.49 -16.70 7.90
C SER A 141 6.26 -15.53 8.54
N PHE A 142 6.47 -15.60 9.86
CA PHE A 142 7.22 -14.55 10.55
C PHE A 142 8.70 -14.55 10.13
N ARG A 143 9.23 -15.69 9.69
CA ARG A 143 10.54 -15.76 9.04
C ARG A 143 10.64 -14.86 7.81
N SER A 144 9.64 -14.93 6.90
CA SER A 144 9.58 -14.06 5.71
C SER A 144 9.53 -12.59 6.12
N VAL A 145 8.70 -12.24 7.11
CA VAL A 145 8.64 -10.89 7.68
C VAL A 145 10.01 -10.42 8.17
N ARG A 146 10.74 -11.25 8.92
CA ARG A 146 12.08 -10.89 9.40
C ARG A 146 13.05 -10.65 8.25
N GLU A 147 13.12 -11.54 7.27
CA GLU A 147 14.04 -11.41 6.14
C GLU A 147 13.78 -10.12 5.36
N ILE A 148 12.52 -9.79 5.10
CA ILE A 148 12.13 -8.57 4.38
C ILE A 148 12.40 -7.32 5.24
N MET A 149 11.95 -7.29 6.49
CA MET A 149 12.12 -6.14 7.39
C MET A 149 13.58 -5.82 7.71
N THR A 150 14.47 -6.81 7.59
CA THR A 150 15.92 -6.63 7.75
C THR A 150 16.66 -6.45 6.44
N MET A 151 15.97 -6.49 5.28
CA MET A 151 16.57 -6.58 3.95
C MET A 151 17.69 -7.62 3.88
N GLY A 152 17.43 -8.84 4.37
CA GLY A 152 18.41 -9.93 4.37
C GLY A 152 19.57 -9.69 5.35
N GLY A 153 19.34 -8.96 6.44
CA GLY A 153 20.35 -8.61 7.44
C GLY A 153 21.12 -7.32 7.16
N LEU A 154 20.81 -6.60 6.08
CA LEU A 154 21.38 -5.27 5.82
C LEU A 154 20.97 -4.25 6.90
N ILE A 155 19.73 -4.35 7.41
CA ILE A 155 19.24 -3.55 8.54
C ILE A 155 19.40 -4.38 9.82
N THR A 156 20.27 -3.91 10.72
CA THR A 156 20.61 -4.59 11.98
C THR A 156 19.97 -3.92 13.20
N GLY A 157 19.94 -4.61 14.34
CA GLY A 157 19.48 -4.04 15.62
C GLY A 157 17.96 -3.90 15.75
N LEU A 158 17.21 -4.72 15.01
CA LEU A 158 15.75 -4.75 15.02
C LEU A 158 15.15 -5.85 15.91
N ASP A 159 15.96 -6.60 16.66
CA ASP A 159 15.50 -7.83 17.35
C ASP A 159 14.30 -7.59 18.27
N ARG A 160 14.33 -6.49 19.05
CA ARG A 160 13.22 -6.12 19.93
C ARG A 160 11.99 -5.71 19.13
N GLN A 161 12.15 -4.89 18.09
CA GLN A 161 11.05 -4.43 17.24
C GLN A 161 10.40 -5.59 16.50
N LEU A 162 11.20 -6.56 16.06
CA LEU A 162 10.73 -7.78 15.42
C LEU A 162 9.98 -8.68 16.40
N ALA A 163 10.48 -8.85 17.63
CA ALA A 163 9.75 -9.57 18.67
C ALA A 163 8.39 -8.91 18.98
N ASP A 164 8.37 -7.58 19.15
CA ASP A 164 7.15 -6.81 19.37
C ASP A 164 6.17 -6.92 18.17
N LEU A 165 6.71 -6.92 16.94
CA LEU A 165 5.93 -7.11 15.73
C LEU A 165 5.34 -8.51 15.63
N ARG A 166 6.08 -9.57 16.00
CA ARG A 166 5.57 -10.95 16.05
C ARG A 166 4.40 -11.04 17.01
N GLU A 167 4.55 -10.51 18.21
CA GLU A 167 3.46 -10.47 19.21
C GLU A 167 2.23 -9.74 18.67
N LEU A 168 2.42 -8.60 17.99
CA LEU A 168 1.32 -7.86 17.39
C LEU A 168 0.64 -8.67 16.28
N ILE A 169 1.40 -9.30 15.39
CA ILE A 169 0.86 -10.15 14.31
C ILE A 169 0.00 -11.25 14.90
N LEU A 170 0.50 -12.00 15.89
CA LEU A 170 -0.25 -13.07 16.55
C LEU A 170 -1.52 -12.55 17.23
N ALA A 171 -1.44 -11.38 17.88
CA ALA A 171 -2.59 -10.76 18.54
C ALA A 171 -3.69 -10.36 17.54
N VAL A 172 -3.34 -9.74 16.41
CA VAL A 172 -4.34 -9.28 15.43
C VAL A 172 -4.88 -10.39 14.53
N THR A 173 -4.19 -11.52 14.43
CA THR A 173 -4.67 -12.72 13.71
C THR A 173 -5.34 -13.73 14.65
N GLY A 174 -5.25 -13.55 15.96
CA GLY A 174 -5.82 -14.48 16.95
C GLY A 174 -5.10 -15.83 17.00
N LEU A 175 -3.81 -15.85 16.68
CA LEU A 175 -2.95 -17.03 16.73
C LEU A 175 -2.31 -17.20 18.12
N PRO A 176 -1.97 -18.45 18.52
CA PRO A 176 -1.35 -18.69 19.82
C PRO A 176 0.10 -18.21 19.85
N ALA A 177 0.62 -17.92 21.06
CA ALA A 177 1.96 -17.35 21.25
C ALA A 177 3.11 -18.27 20.76
N ASP A 178 2.87 -19.59 20.77
CA ASP A 178 3.78 -20.65 20.33
C ASP A 178 3.62 -21.00 18.84
N PHE A 179 2.80 -20.25 18.08
CA PHE A 179 2.66 -20.46 16.64
C PHE A 179 4.03 -20.45 15.95
N PRO A 180 4.38 -21.48 15.14
CA PRO A 180 5.71 -21.61 14.58
C PRO A 180 6.11 -20.44 13.68
N GLU A 181 7.36 -20.04 13.77
CA GLU A 181 7.89 -18.89 13.02
C GLU A 181 7.98 -19.14 11.51
N ASP A 182 8.31 -20.37 11.11
CA ASP A 182 8.40 -20.80 9.71
C ASP A 182 7.04 -21.18 9.13
N ALA A 183 5.97 -21.21 9.93
CA ALA A 183 4.63 -21.59 9.45
C ALA A 183 3.94 -20.42 8.76
N GLU A 184 3.32 -20.71 7.62
CA GLU A 184 2.44 -19.78 6.92
C GLU A 184 1.14 -19.55 7.71
N MET A 185 0.61 -18.34 7.63
CA MET A 185 -0.62 -17.95 8.33
C MET A 185 -1.81 -18.72 7.75
N PRO A 186 -2.67 -19.31 8.60
CA PRO A 186 -3.88 -19.94 8.11
C PRO A 186 -4.80 -18.88 7.53
N ALA A 187 -5.13 -19.04 6.24
CA ALA A 187 -6.14 -18.20 5.59
C ALA A 187 -7.54 -18.48 6.17
N ALA A 188 -8.37 -17.44 6.22
CA ALA A 188 -9.79 -17.57 6.50
C ALA A 188 -10.47 -18.50 5.49
N ASP A 189 -11.51 -19.20 5.93
CA ASP A 189 -12.32 -20.06 5.07
C ASP A 189 -12.84 -19.24 3.87
N GLU A 190 -12.81 -19.83 2.67
CA GLU A 190 -13.36 -19.23 1.45
C GLU A 190 -14.82 -18.81 1.60
N LYS A 191 -15.58 -19.44 2.51
CA LYS A 191 -16.97 -19.11 2.83
C LYS A 191 -17.11 -17.84 3.66
N THR A 192 -16.11 -17.49 4.47
CA THR A 192 -16.11 -16.27 5.30
C THR A 192 -15.35 -15.13 4.63
N TYR A 193 -14.57 -15.43 3.59
CA TYR A 193 -13.85 -14.42 2.83
C TYR A 193 -14.81 -13.56 1.98
N SER A 194 -14.87 -12.28 2.31
CA SER A 194 -15.82 -11.31 1.74
C SER A 194 -15.83 -11.30 0.19
N PRO A 195 -16.98 -11.54 -0.47
CA PRO A 195 -17.10 -11.54 -1.93
C PRO A 195 -16.63 -10.24 -2.58
N ALA A 196 -16.93 -9.09 -1.95
CA ALA A 196 -16.47 -7.79 -2.42
C ALA A 196 -14.94 -7.66 -2.49
N ALA A 197 -14.18 -8.47 -1.74
CA ALA A 197 -12.72 -8.50 -1.86
C ALA A 197 -12.31 -9.12 -3.20
N LYS A 198 -12.93 -10.26 -3.54
CA LYS A 198 -12.67 -10.99 -4.79
C LYS A 198 -13.04 -10.12 -5.98
N ASP A 199 -14.21 -9.48 -5.92
CA ASP A 199 -14.72 -8.65 -7.02
C ASP A 199 -13.85 -7.42 -7.31
N ASN A 200 -13.27 -6.80 -6.28
CA ASN A 200 -12.43 -5.61 -6.47
C ASN A 200 -11.02 -5.93 -7.00
N PHE A 201 -10.58 -7.19 -6.90
CA PHE A 201 -9.21 -7.61 -7.23
C PHE A 201 -9.20 -8.82 -8.18
N VAL A 202 -10.23 -8.99 -9.01
CA VAL A 202 -10.36 -10.11 -9.96
C VAL A 202 -9.11 -10.29 -10.83
N ASP A 203 -8.53 -9.18 -11.32
CA ASP A 203 -7.33 -9.23 -12.16
C ASP A 203 -6.01 -9.28 -11.37
N ARG A 204 -6.09 -9.21 -10.03
CA ARG A 204 -4.93 -9.16 -9.11
C ARG A 204 -5.18 -10.01 -7.86
N PRO A 205 -5.50 -11.31 -8.00
CA PRO A 205 -5.79 -12.18 -6.87
C PRO A 205 -4.58 -12.35 -5.93
N ASP A 206 -3.37 -12.14 -6.46
CA ASP A 206 -2.13 -12.11 -5.69
C ASP A 206 -2.12 -11.01 -4.62
N LEU A 207 -2.78 -9.86 -4.85
CA LEU A 207 -2.94 -8.81 -3.85
C LEU A 207 -3.93 -9.16 -2.72
N LEU A 208 -4.66 -10.26 -2.86
CA LEU A 208 -5.59 -10.76 -1.83
C LEU A 208 -4.94 -11.77 -0.89
N SER A 209 -3.75 -12.26 -1.23
CA SER A 209 -2.99 -13.25 -0.48
C SER A 209 -1.64 -12.69 -0.08
N GLY A 210 -1.03 -13.29 0.93
CA GLY A 210 0.29 -12.92 1.38
C GLY A 210 0.31 -11.64 2.22
N TYR A 211 1.51 -11.09 2.35
CA TYR A 211 1.76 -9.83 3.05
C TYR A 211 2.21 -8.73 2.11
N MET A 212 1.99 -7.50 2.54
CA MET A 212 2.35 -6.31 1.76
C MET A 212 3.37 -5.49 2.53
N TYR A 213 4.27 -4.87 1.79
CA TYR A 213 5.28 -3.98 2.32
C TYR A 213 5.30 -2.72 1.48
N TYR A 214 5.70 -1.59 2.07
CA TYR A 214 6.33 -0.55 1.25
C TYR A 214 7.76 -0.32 1.70
N PHE A 215 8.58 0.08 0.74
CA PHE A 215 9.90 0.63 0.96
C PHE A 215 9.81 2.16 0.79
N ASP A 216 10.11 2.90 1.85
CA ASP A 216 10.18 4.36 1.88
C ASP A 216 11.56 4.80 1.39
N ILE A 217 11.60 5.24 0.14
CA ILE A 217 12.77 5.76 -0.55
C ILE A 217 12.76 7.27 -0.34
N ALA A 218 13.38 7.70 0.76
CA ALA A 218 13.52 9.10 1.11
C ALA A 218 14.71 9.77 0.38
N PRO A 219 14.61 11.06 0.00
CA PRO A 219 15.72 11.78 -0.62
C PRO A 219 17.00 11.72 0.22
N GLY A 220 18.11 11.31 -0.39
CA GLY A 220 19.41 11.19 0.25
C GLY A 220 19.61 9.99 1.17
N ALA A 221 18.55 9.22 1.47
CA ALA A 221 18.68 7.99 2.25
C ALA A 221 19.26 6.86 1.38
N ARG A 222 20.25 6.14 1.91
CA ARG A 222 20.84 4.97 1.24
C ARG A 222 20.03 3.70 1.44
N ILE A 223 19.48 3.51 2.64
CA ILE A 223 18.73 2.32 3.01
C ILE A 223 17.27 2.74 3.18
N PRO A 224 16.33 2.14 2.42
CA PRO A 224 14.91 2.44 2.59
C PRO A 224 14.39 2.04 3.98
N GLU A 225 13.47 2.83 4.53
CA GLU A 225 12.67 2.34 5.66
C GLU A 225 11.57 1.40 5.16
N ILE A 226 11.12 0.47 6.00
CA ILE A 226 10.18 -0.56 5.58
C ILE A 226 8.93 -0.48 6.47
N LYS A 227 7.76 -0.47 5.84
CA LYS A 227 6.50 -0.68 6.54
C LYS A 227 5.89 -2.00 6.12
N PHE A 228 5.47 -2.77 7.12
CA PHE A 228 4.73 -4.00 7.00
C PHE A 228 3.22 -3.77 7.07
N TYR A 229 2.47 -4.57 6.31
CA TYR A 229 1.02 -4.67 6.35
C TYR A 229 0.59 -6.15 6.38
N THR A 230 -0.16 -6.52 7.41
CA THR A 230 -0.85 -7.81 7.49
C THR A 230 -2.29 -7.67 6.99
N SER A 231 -2.73 -8.59 6.13
CA SER A 231 -4.11 -8.61 5.64
C SER A 231 -5.02 -9.28 6.66
N THR A 232 -5.56 -8.50 7.60
CA THR A 232 -6.48 -9.02 8.62
C THR A 232 -7.82 -9.46 8.03
N ARG A 233 -8.17 -9.01 6.83
CA ARG A 233 -9.34 -9.50 6.09
C ARG A 233 -9.19 -10.95 5.63
N ARG A 234 -7.95 -11.37 5.33
CA ARG A 234 -7.66 -12.73 4.85
C ARG A 234 -7.16 -13.65 5.96
N TYR A 235 -6.42 -13.12 6.93
CA TYR A 235 -5.74 -13.90 7.97
C TYR A 235 -6.22 -13.59 9.39
N GLY A 236 -7.07 -12.57 9.56
CA GLY A 236 -7.76 -12.30 10.81
C GLY A 236 -9.03 -13.14 10.94
N ARG A 237 -9.53 -13.27 12.17
CA ARG A 237 -10.74 -14.06 12.47
C ARG A 237 -12.00 -13.23 12.24
N ASP A 238 -12.08 -12.11 12.93
CA ASP A 238 -13.22 -11.17 12.92
C ASP A 238 -12.79 -9.84 13.58
N ASP A 239 -13.58 -8.78 13.36
CA ASP A 239 -13.27 -7.43 13.86
C ASP A 239 -13.25 -7.34 15.40
N GLN A 240 -14.06 -8.16 16.09
CA GLN A 240 -14.12 -8.19 17.56
C GLN A 240 -12.82 -8.78 18.11
N THR A 241 -12.41 -9.97 17.63
CA THR A 241 -11.14 -10.61 18.00
C THR A 241 -9.93 -9.70 17.68
N LEU A 242 -9.94 -9.05 16.51
CA LEU A 242 -8.91 -8.09 16.13
C LEU A 242 -8.84 -6.91 17.11
N ALA A 243 -9.98 -6.32 17.46
CA ALA A 243 -10.03 -5.19 18.38
C ALA A 243 -9.55 -5.60 19.79
N ASP A 244 -10.01 -6.75 20.30
CA ASP A 244 -9.60 -7.29 21.61
C ASP A 244 -8.09 -7.57 21.64
N GLY A 245 -7.53 -8.15 20.56
CA GLY A 245 -6.10 -8.40 20.41
C GLY A 245 -5.26 -7.12 20.39
N ILE A 246 -5.67 -6.11 19.62
CA ILE A 246 -4.97 -4.80 19.57
C ILE A 246 -4.98 -4.13 20.95
N VAL A 247 -6.13 -4.09 21.62
CA VAL A 247 -6.27 -3.43 22.93
C VAL A 247 -5.39 -4.13 23.97
N SER A 248 -5.47 -5.45 24.06
CA SER A 248 -4.69 -6.25 25.00
C SER A 248 -3.18 -6.08 24.77
N TRP A 249 -2.74 -6.11 23.51
CA TRP A 249 -1.34 -5.88 23.15
C TRP A 249 -0.89 -4.45 23.52
N MET A 250 -1.70 -3.43 23.22
CA MET A 250 -1.40 -2.04 23.57
C MET A 250 -1.30 -1.85 25.09
N GLU A 251 -2.19 -2.45 25.87
CA GLU A 251 -2.15 -2.42 27.34
C GLU A 251 -0.87 -3.08 27.87
N ALA A 252 -0.52 -4.27 27.38
CA ALA A 252 0.70 -4.98 27.76
C ALA A 252 1.98 -4.19 27.44
N LYS A 253 1.97 -3.35 26.39
CA LYS A 253 3.08 -2.46 26.02
C LYS A 253 3.04 -1.10 26.74
N GLY A 254 2.13 -0.87 27.68
CA GLY A 254 1.98 0.41 28.39
C GLY A 254 1.41 1.54 27.53
N ARG A 255 0.74 1.20 26.42
CA ARG A 255 0.14 2.13 25.44
C ARG A 255 -1.39 2.09 25.46
N GLY A 256 -1.99 1.48 26.48
CA GLY A 256 -3.43 1.25 26.59
C GLY A 256 -4.32 2.47 26.83
N ALA A 257 -3.76 3.69 26.93
CA ALA A 257 -4.49 4.91 27.30
C ALA A 257 -5.77 5.17 26.46
N TYR A 258 -5.79 4.70 25.22
CA TYR A 258 -6.94 4.84 24.30
C TYR A 258 -7.64 3.52 23.95
N GLY A 259 -7.23 2.38 24.53
CA GLY A 259 -7.69 1.04 24.15
C GLY A 259 -9.21 0.88 24.28
N GLN A 260 -9.75 1.30 25.43
CA GLN A 260 -11.20 1.23 25.69
C GLN A 260 -12.02 2.15 24.78
N ALA A 261 -11.48 3.33 24.41
CA ALA A 261 -12.16 4.24 23.48
C ALA A 261 -12.18 3.64 22.07
N TYR A 262 -11.04 3.11 21.61
CA TYR A 262 -10.93 2.39 20.34
C TYR A 262 -11.93 1.23 20.25
N TRP A 263 -11.98 0.39 21.28
CA TRP A 263 -12.90 -0.76 21.34
C TRP A 263 -14.37 -0.36 21.27
N ARG A 264 -14.76 0.73 21.96
CA ARG A 264 -16.13 1.24 21.87
C ARG A 264 -16.45 1.75 20.46
N CYS A 265 -15.52 2.47 19.85
CA CYS A 265 -15.69 2.99 18.49
C CYS A 265 -15.80 1.86 17.45
N SER A 266 -15.01 0.79 17.57
CA SER A 266 -15.07 -0.34 16.63
C SER A 266 -16.42 -1.06 16.66
N ARG A 267 -17.09 -1.12 17.83
CA ARG A 267 -18.43 -1.71 17.97
C ARG A 267 -19.58 -0.77 17.62
N ALA A 268 -19.38 0.54 17.72
CA ALA A 268 -20.42 1.54 17.46
C ALA A 268 -20.64 1.78 15.96
N TRP A 269 -19.67 1.41 15.12
CA TRP A 269 -19.85 1.44 13.67
C TRP A 269 -20.68 0.24 13.25
N PRO A 270 -21.87 0.41 12.65
CA PRO A 270 -22.63 -0.74 12.17
C PRO A 270 -21.78 -1.50 11.17
N SER A 271 -21.57 -2.78 11.42
CA SER A 271 -21.14 -3.70 10.37
C SER A 271 -22.20 -3.61 9.29
N THR A 272 -21.94 -2.82 8.23
CA THR A 272 -22.72 -2.92 7.01
C THR A 272 -22.48 -4.35 6.54
N GLY A 273 -23.44 -5.23 6.81
CA GLY A 273 -23.34 -6.64 6.48
C GLY A 273 -22.86 -6.80 5.05
N SER A 274 -21.73 -7.50 4.91
CA SER A 274 -21.26 -8.00 3.63
C SER A 274 -21.90 -9.36 3.36
#